data_AF-A0A7C6A5G5-F1
#
_entry.id   AF-A0A7C6A5G5-F1
#
_cell.length_a   1.000
_cell.length_b   1.000
_cell.length_c   1.000
_cell.angle_alpha   90.00
_cell.angle_beta   90.00
_cell.angle_gamma   90.00
#
_symmetry.space_group_name_H-M   'P 1'
#
loop_
_entity.id
_entity.type
_entity.pdbx_description
1 polymer ?
#
loop_
_entity_poly.entity_id
_entity_poly.type
_entity_poly.pdbx_seq_one_letter_code
_entity_poly.pdbx_strand_id
1 'polypeptide(L)'
;MSELLVTPTIVGVSALPVGLLVGGAVLSTLVIRKLLVSLDARSRRAFDELLHAVPPLSAQTLLAPSRVEQPARAQLKALEARLDSLRLPPTAAVRLSGLLRLASSPYVVQKPALVEQRLGALMNAVTVDEAVTARRALVQTVRAQHRQAFIGAVAQACSNAAKQIGFERVEVSPGRRGELRVIATNNLGQALVTEIHPNGFQDPSLAAEVVGVRDGSCRQIMDAFERALASQGVRYAPPRRRPTSGVCQLEAARELLRGGAGQSSGSTAADRRRAQRLNRKQEVLLR
;
A
#
# COMPACT_ATOMS: atom_id res chain seq x y z
N MET A 1 15.23 -1.70 -10.81
CA MET A 1 14.06 -1.06 -10.17
C MET A 1 13.60 -1.99 -9.07
N SER A 2 13.32 -1.48 -7.87
CA SER A 2 13.10 -2.29 -6.67
C SER A 2 11.61 -2.51 -6.43
N GLU A 3 11.22 -3.73 -6.09
CA GLU A 3 9.82 -4.16 -5.98
C GLU A 3 9.37 -4.20 -4.51
N LEU A 4 8.07 -3.99 -4.25
CA LEU A 4 7.44 -4.11 -2.91
C LEU A 4 6.14 -4.91 -3.05
N LEU A 5 5.88 -5.87 -2.17
CA LEU A 5 4.66 -6.69 -2.09
C LEU A 5 4.24 -6.76 -0.63
N VAL A 6 2.95 -6.88 -0.33
CA VAL A 6 2.45 -7.08 1.03
C VAL A 6 1.53 -8.29 1.08
N THR A 7 2.02 -9.38 1.67
CA THR A 7 1.22 -10.57 1.99
C THR A 7 0.72 -10.45 3.43
N PRO A 8 -0.58 -10.63 3.72
CA PRO A 8 -0.99 -10.89 5.09
C PRO A 8 -0.47 -12.28 5.49
N THR A 9 0.18 -12.37 6.65
CA THR A 9 0.60 -13.66 7.18
C THR A 9 -0.58 -14.28 7.93
N ILE A 10 -1.09 -15.40 7.42
CA ILE A 10 -2.12 -16.21 8.08
C ILE A 10 -1.39 -17.22 8.97
N VAL A 11 -1.42 -17.05 10.29
CA VAL A 11 -1.08 -18.10 11.24
C VAL A 11 -2.39 -18.78 11.65
N GLY A 12 -2.50 -20.08 11.36
CA GLY A 12 -3.75 -20.82 11.37
C GLY A 12 -4.47 -20.81 12.71
N VAL A 13 -5.72 -20.35 12.71
CA VAL A 13 -6.98 -21.11 12.85
C VAL A 13 -8.00 -20.25 12.10
N SER A 14 -9.02 -20.86 11.49
CA SER A 14 -10.12 -20.21 10.75
C SER A 14 -10.75 -19.01 11.48
N ALA A 15 -10.14 -17.85 11.31
CA ALA A 15 -10.59 -16.53 11.70
C ALA A 15 -9.97 -15.57 10.68
N LEU A 16 -10.81 -14.77 10.01
CA LEU A 16 -10.35 -13.69 9.15
C LEU A 16 -9.31 -12.86 9.93
N PRO A 17 -8.14 -12.53 9.35
CA PRO A 17 -7.07 -11.87 10.07
C PRO A 17 -7.54 -10.51 10.58
N VAL A 18 -7.69 -10.41 11.91
CA VAL A 18 -8.12 -9.22 12.66
C VAL A 18 -7.15 -8.03 12.48
N GLY A 19 -5.97 -8.23 11.86
CA GLY A 19 -4.96 -7.18 11.68
C GLY A 19 -5.04 -6.37 10.38
N LEU A 20 -5.91 -6.72 9.43
CA LEU A 20 -6.05 -6.02 8.13
C LEU A 20 -7.41 -5.32 8.02
N LEU A 21 -7.80 -4.60 9.05
CA LEU A 21 -8.86 -3.58 9.01
C LEU A 21 -8.41 -2.32 8.23
N VAL A 22 -7.67 -2.48 7.14
CA VAL A 22 -7.72 -1.47 6.09
C VAL A 22 -9.01 -1.81 5.36
N GLY A 23 -10.11 -1.13 5.72
CA GLY A 23 -11.49 -1.36 5.24
C GLY A 23 -11.69 -1.15 3.73
N GLY A 24 -10.71 -1.52 2.91
CA GLY A 24 -10.84 -1.59 1.47
C GLY A 24 -11.63 -2.84 1.09
N ALA A 25 -12.76 -2.64 0.44
CA ALA A 25 -13.40 -3.73 -0.27
C ALA A 25 -12.54 -4.08 -1.48
N VAL A 26 -12.27 -5.37 -1.68
CA VAL A 26 -11.92 -5.85 -3.02
C VAL A 26 -13.08 -5.44 -3.91
N LEU A 27 -12.80 -4.75 -5.02
CA LEU A 27 -13.85 -4.31 -5.91
C LEU A 27 -14.57 -5.57 -6.42
N SER A 28 -15.71 -5.88 -5.81
CA SER A 28 -16.30 -7.19 -5.93
C SER A 28 -17.10 -7.29 -7.22
N THR A 29 -17.18 -8.50 -7.75
CA THR A 29 -18.06 -8.87 -8.86
C THR A 29 -19.51 -8.46 -8.61
N LEU A 30 -19.92 -8.25 -7.36
CA LEU A 30 -21.28 -7.83 -6.98
C LEU A 30 -21.64 -6.43 -7.47
N VAL A 31 -20.74 -5.44 -7.30
CA VAL A 31 -21.01 -4.06 -7.77
C VAL A 31 -21.13 -4.02 -9.29
N ILE A 32 -20.25 -4.78 -9.97
CA ILE A 32 -20.30 -4.93 -11.43
C ILE A 32 -21.63 -5.58 -11.83
N ARG A 33 -22.01 -6.70 -11.21
CA ARG A 33 -23.26 -7.43 -11.53
C ARG A 33 -24.52 -6.59 -11.39
N LYS A 34 -24.64 -5.78 -10.33
CA LYS A 34 -25.80 -4.89 -10.16
C LYS A 34 -25.96 -3.93 -11.33
N LEU A 35 -24.84 -3.44 -11.87
CA LEU A 35 -24.82 -2.49 -12.98
C LEU A 35 -24.93 -3.16 -14.34
N LEU A 36 -24.61 -4.45 -14.47
CA LEU A 36 -24.88 -5.19 -15.71
C LEU A 36 -26.39 -5.19 -16.06
N VAL A 37 -27.28 -5.06 -15.07
CA VAL A 37 -28.73 -5.01 -15.31
C VAL A 37 -29.15 -3.87 -16.24
N SER A 38 -28.39 -2.76 -16.27
CA SER A 38 -28.68 -1.63 -17.17
C SER A 38 -28.17 -1.81 -18.61
N LEU A 39 -27.41 -2.87 -18.89
CA LEU A 39 -26.96 -3.19 -20.24
C LEU A 39 -28.05 -3.93 -21.02
N ASP A 40 -28.04 -3.75 -22.35
CA ASP A 40 -28.86 -4.55 -23.24
C ASP A 40 -28.49 -6.05 -23.15
N ALA A 41 -29.42 -6.92 -23.58
CA ALA A 41 -29.25 -8.37 -23.45
C ALA A 41 -28.00 -8.90 -24.18
N ARG A 42 -27.62 -8.31 -25.31
CA ARG A 42 -26.46 -8.75 -26.09
C ARG A 42 -25.16 -8.37 -25.38
N SER A 43 -25.06 -7.15 -24.88
CA SER A 43 -23.92 -6.69 -24.08
C SER A 43 -23.74 -7.48 -22.80
N ARG A 44 -24.83 -7.86 -22.11
CA ARG A 44 -24.74 -8.74 -20.92
C ARG A 44 -24.17 -10.11 -21.25
N ARG A 45 -24.69 -10.79 -22.28
CA ARG A 45 -24.17 -12.10 -22.72
C ARG A 45 -22.70 -12.03 -23.11
N ALA A 46 -22.31 -10.99 -23.85
CA ALA A 46 -20.92 -10.74 -24.22
C ALA A 46 -20.03 -10.58 -22.98
N PHE A 47 -20.48 -9.81 -21.99
CA PHE A 47 -19.72 -9.64 -20.75
C PHE A 47 -19.59 -10.96 -19.98
N ASP A 48 -20.67 -11.72 -19.82
CA ASP A 48 -20.64 -12.99 -19.09
C ASP A 48 -19.70 -14.01 -19.77
N GLU A 49 -19.75 -14.12 -21.10
CA GLU A 49 -18.84 -14.98 -21.88
C GLU A 49 -17.37 -14.58 -21.68
N LEU A 50 -17.07 -13.29 -21.74
CA LEU A 50 -15.71 -12.78 -21.58
C LEU A 50 -15.23 -12.88 -20.12
N LEU A 51 -16.12 -12.71 -19.15
CA LEU A 51 -15.81 -12.85 -17.73
C LEU A 51 -15.38 -14.28 -17.39
N HIS A 52 -15.94 -15.29 -18.05
CA HIS A 52 -15.52 -16.69 -17.85
C HIS A 52 -14.08 -16.95 -18.32
N ALA A 53 -13.54 -16.10 -19.19
CA ALA A 53 -12.15 -16.16 -19.61
C ALA A 53 -11.19 -15.38 -18.70
N VAL A 54 -11.72 -14.64 -17.71
CA VAL A 54 -10.90 -13.94 -16.72
C VAL A 54 -10.50 -14.94 -15.64
N PRO A 55 -9.19 -15.12 -15.36
CA PRO A 55 -8.75 -16.02 -14.30
C PRO A 55 -9.32 -15.60 -12.94
N PRO A 56 -9.66 -16.57 -12.06
CA PRO A 56 -10.11 -16.25 -10.72
C PRO A 56 -9.02 -15.46 -9.99
N LEU A 57 -9.41 -14.30 -9.45
CA LEU A 57 -8.50 -13.44 -8.71
C LEU A 57 -8.38 -13.95 -7.27
N SER A 58 -7.16 -14.27 -6.82
CA SER A 58 -6.89 -14.49 -5.40
C SER A 58 -6.70 -13.15 -4.70
N ALA A 59 -7.61 -12.81 -3.79
CA ALA A 59 -7.56 -11.59 -2.99
C ALA A 59 -6.69 -11.70 -1.73
N GLN A 60 -5.95 -12.81 -1.57
CA GLN A 60 -5.21 -13.05 -0.33
C GLN A 60 -4.01 -12.13 -0.16
N THR A 61 -3.49 -11.53 -1.23
CA THR A 61 -2.27 -10.72 -1.19
C THR A 61 -2.53 -9.34 -1.79
N LEU A 62 -2.13 -8.29 -1.06
CA LEU A 62 -2.16 -6.94 -1.60
C LEU A 62 -0.91 -6.72 -2.46
N LEU A 63 -1.10 -6.80 -3.77
CA LEU A 63 -0.05 -6.65 -4.76
C LEU A 63 0.32 -5.18 -4.96
N ALA A 64 1.57 -4.93 -5.36
CA ALA A 64 1.98 -3.61 -5.82
C ALA A 64 1.20 -3.19 -7.08
N PRO A 65 1.02 -1.87 -7.31
CA PRO A 65 0.33 -1.37 -8.49
C PRO A 65 0.85 -1.94 -9.82
N SER A 66 2.17 -2.04 -10.01
CA SER A 66 2.75 -2.61 -11.24
C SER A 66 2.36 -4.08 -11.46
N ARG A 67 2.31 -4.87 -10.38
CA ARG A 67 2.00 -6.30 -10.39
C ARG A 67 0.52 -6.57 -10.61
N VAL A 68 -0.35 -5.65 -10.22
CA VAL A 68 -1.76 -5.67 -10.62
C VAL A 68 -1.90 -5.33 -12.11
N GLU A 69 -1.16 -4.33 -12.59
CA GLU A 69 -1.33 -3.82 -13.94
C GLU A 69 -0.70 -4.70 -15.04
N GLN A 70 0.45 -5.33 -14.80
CA GLN A 70 1.17 -6.09 -15.83
C GLN A 70 0.36 -7.29 -16.36
N PRO A 71 -0.17 -8.20 -15.53
CA PRO A 71 -0.99 -9.31 -16.00
C PRO A 71 -2.29 -8.81 -16.65
N ALA A 72 -2.91 -7.79 -16.04
CA ALA A 72 -4.14 -7.20 -16.55
C ALA A 72 -3.96 -6.63 -17.96
N ARG A 73 -2.84 -5.96 -18.27
CA ARG A 73 -2.57 -5.43 -19.62
C ARG A 73 -2.52 -6.53 -20.69
N ALA A 74 -1.83 -7.62 -20.41
CA ALA A 74 -1.72 -8.74 -21.36
C ALA A 74 -3.09 -9.40 -21.60
N GLN A 75 -3.83 -9.65 -20.52
CA GLN A 75 -5.18 -10.22 -20.58
C GLN A 75 -6.16 -9.30 -21.29
N LEU A 76 -6.11 -8.00 -21.01
CA LEU A 76 -7.01 -7.02 -21.62
C LEU A 76 -6.85 -6.94 -23.12
N LYS A 77 -5.62 -7.02 -23.64
CA LYS A 77 -5.40 -7.05 -25.09
C LYS A 77 -6.10 -8.24 -25.75
N ALA A 78 -6.08 -9.42 -25.11
CA ALA A 78 -6.78 -10.60 -25.61
C ALA A 78 -8.31 -10.46 -25.50
N LEU A 79 -8.81 -9.90 -24.40
CA LEU A 79 -10.24 -9.66 -24.20
C LEU A 79 -10.79 -8.60 -25.15
N GLU A 80 -10.03 -7.54 -25.43
CA GLU A 80 -10.40 -6.48 -26.37
C GLU A 80 -10.50 -7.02 -27.80
N ALA A 81 -9.54 -7.85 -28.24
CA ALA A 81 -9.63 -8.50 -29.54
C ALA A 81 -10.88 -9.40 -29.68
N ARG A 82 -11.26 -10.11 -28.60
CA ARG A 82 -12.51 -10.87 -28.58
C ARG A 82 -13.74 -9.96 -28.59
N LEU A 83 -13.73 -8.87 -27.84
CA LEU A 83 -14.82 -7.90 -27.79
C LEU A 83 -15.09 -7.29 -29.18
N ASP A 84 -14.05 -6.99 -29.94
CA ASP A 84 -14.15 -6.48 -31.32
C ASP A 84 -14.85 -7.48 -32.25
N SER A 85 -14.59 -8.78 -32.07
CA SER A 85 -15.23 -9.84 -32.86
C SER A 85 -16.75 -9.94 -32.65
N LEU A 86 -17.25 -9.48 -31.51
CA LEU A 86 -18.67 -9.54 -31.15
C LEU A 86 -19.52 -8.45 -31.81
N ARG A 87 -18.90 -7.49 -32.54
CA ARG A 87 -19.57 -6.42 -33.31
C ARG A 87 -20.65 -5.69 -32.50
N LEU A 88 -20.31 -5.29 -31.27
CA LEU A 88 -21.19 -4.49 -30.41
C LEU A 88 -21.25 -3.03 -30.87
N PRO A 89 -22.29 -2.27 -30.50
CA PRO A 89 -22.29 -0.82 -30.66
C PRO A 89 -21.00 -0.22 -30.06
N PRO A 90 -20.35 0.76 -30.71
CA PRO A 90 -19.06 1.28 -30.26
C PRO A 90 -19.07 1.78 -28.81
N THR A 91 -20.16 2.44 -28.40
CA THR A 91 -20.37 2.90 -27.02
C THR A 91 -20.41 1.75 -26.02
N ALA A 92 -21.16 0.68 -26.34
CA ALA A 92 -21.26 -0.52 -25.51
C ALA A 92 -19.90 -1.23 -25.39
N ALA A 93 -19.14 -1.34 -26.50
CA ALA A 93 -17.80 -1.93 -26.48
C ALA A 93 -16.86 -1.17 -25.52
N VAL A 94 -16.87 0.17 -25.53
CA VAL A 94 -16.06 0.96 -24.59
C VAL A 94 -16.47 0.73 -23.14
N ARG A 95 -17.78 0.68 -22.84
CA ARG A 95 -18.28 0.39 -21.49
C ARG A 95 -17.82 -1.00 -21.02
N LEU A 96 -17.99 -2.02 -21.85
CA LEU A 96 -17.60 -3.40 -21.54
C LEU A 96 -16.09 -3.55 -21.34
N SER A 97 -15.27 -2.93 -22.19
CA SER A 97 -13.81 -2.88 -22.00
C SER A 97 -13.44 -2.29 -20.63
N GLY A 98 -14.14 -1.24 -20.20
CA GLY A 98 -13.98 -0.67 -18.86
C GLY A 98 -14.31 -1.65 -17.74
N LEU A 99 -15.43 -2.37 -17.85
CA LEU A 99 -15.86 -3.36 -16.85
C LEU A 99 -14.89 -4.56 -16.79
N LEU A 100 -14.50 -5.09 -17.95
CA LEU A 100 -13.57 -6.22 -18.05
C LEU A 100 -12.21 -5.87 -17.44
N ARG A 101 -11.74 -4.64 -17.62
CA ARG A 101 -10.50 -4.14 -16.99
C ARG A 101 -10.54 -4.16 -15.47
N LEU A 102 -11.69 -3.82 -14.89
CA LEU A 102 -11.87 -3.89 -13.44
C LEU A 102 -11.99 -5.34 -12.97
N ALA A 103 -12.74 -6.16 -13.70
CA ALA A 103 -12.90 -7.58 -13.38
C ALA A 103 -11.60 -8.39 -13.50
N SER A 104 -10.68 -7.99 -14.39
CA SER A 104 -9.41 -8.68 -14.63
C SER A 104 -8.29 -8.28 -13.68
N SER A 105 -8.54 -7.39 -12.72
CA SER A 105 -7.50 -6.80 -11.87
C SER A 105 -7.91 -6.85 -10.40
N PRO A 106 -7.08 -7.38 -9.47
CA PRO A 106 -7.40 -7.46 -8.05
C PRO A 106 -7.24 -6.11 -7.33
N TYR A 107 -7.93 -5.08 -7.81
CA TYR A 107 -7.90 -3.76 -7.20
C TYR A 107 -8.62 -3.77 -5.85
N VAL A 108 -8.02 -3.09 -4.89
CA VAL A 108 -8.58 -2.84 -3.55
C VAL A 108 -8.97 -1.38 -3.46
N VAL A 109 -10.17 -1.09 -3.00
CA VAL A 109 -10.72 0.27 -3.02
C VAL A 109 -11.13 0.71 -1.62
N GLN A 110 -10.58 1.83 -1.16
CA GLN A 110 -10.92 2.40 0.16
C GLN A 110 -12.21 3.22 0.15
N LYS A 111 -12.53 3.88 -0.97
CA LYS A 111 -13.72 4.73 -1.13
C LYS A 111 -14.65 4.14 -2.19
N PRO A 112 -15.45 3.11 -1.87
CA PRO A 112 -16.32 2.43 -2.84
C PRO A 112 -17.32 3.38 -3.50
N ALA A 113 -17.91 4.32 -2.75
CA ALA A 113 -18.87 5.30 -3.28
C ALA A 113 -18.30 6.14 -4.44
N LEU A 114 -17.02 6.52 -4.39
CA LEU A 114 -16.37 7.26 -5.47
C LEU A 114 -16.23 6.38 -6.73
N VAL A 115 -15.93 5.10 -6.56
CA VAL A 115 -15.85 4.17 -7.70
C VAL A 115 -17.24 3.89 -8.27
N GLU A 116 -18.25 3.71 -7.45
CA GLU A 116 -19.64 3.57 -7.87
C GLU A 116 -20.11 4.78 -8.69
N GLN A 117 -19.79 6.00 -8.24
CA GLN A 117 -20.08 7.22 -8.99
C GLN A 117 -19.43 7.21 -10.38
N ARG A 118 -18.13 6.87 -10.45
CA ARG A 118 -17.41 6.81 -11.74
C ARG A 118 -17.93 5.69 -12.64
N LEU A 119 -18.36 4.59 -12.05
CA LEU A 119 -18.93 3.46 -12.75
C LEU A 119 -20.30 3.84 -13.32
N GLY A 120 -21.15 4.52 -12.54
CA GLY A 120 -22.41 5.09 -13.03
C GLY A 120 -22.22 6.04 -14.21
N ALA A 121 -21.21 6.92 -14.14
CA ALA A 121 -20.85 7.79 -15.26
C ALA A 121 -20.48 7.02 -16.53
N LEU A 122 -19.73 5.90 -16.40
CA LEU A 122 -19.42 5.02 -17.53
C LEU A 122 -20.67 4.36 -18.10
N MET A 123 -21.55 3.86 -17.25
CA MET A 123 -22.77 3.16 -17.68
C MET A 123 -23.77 4.08 -18.38
N ASN A 124 -23.81 5.35 -17.97
CA ASN A 124 -24.75 6.35 -18.49
C ASN A 124 -24.20 7.14 -19.70
N ALA A 125 -22.93 6.96 -20.07
CA ALA A 125 -22.29 7.71 -21.16
C ALA A 125 -22.93 7.41 -22.53
N VAL A 126 -23.59 8.39 -23.16
CA VAL A 126 -24.40 8.18 -24.36
C VAL A 126 -23.55 8.11 -25.63
N THR A 127 -22.48 8.90 -25.67
CA THR A 127 -21.57 8.97 -26.82
C THR A 127 -20.29 8.17 -26.61
N VAL A 128 -19.57 7.89 -27.70
CA VAL A 128 -18.30 7.15 -27.63
C VAL A 128 -17.26 7.94 -26.84
N ASP A 129 -17.17 9.26 -27.06
CA ASP A 129 -16.21 10.13 -26.40
C ASP A 129 -16.48 10.25 -24.89
N GLU A 130 -17.75 10.36 -24.50
CA GLU A 130 -18.15 10.30 -23.09
C GLU A 130 -17.75 8.97 -22.45
N ALA A 131 -18.01 7.85 -23.14
CA ALA A 131 -17.67 6.52 -22.62
C ALA A 131 -16.16 6.35 -22.46
N VAL A 132 -15.36 6.83 -23.42
CA VAL A 132 -13.89 6.79 -23.36
C VAL A 132 -13.39 7.63 -22.18
N THR A 133 -13.93 8.83 -22.00
CA THR A 133 -13.57 9.75 -20.92
C THR A 133 -13.94 9.16 -19.56
N ALA A 134 -15.17 8.66 -19.40
CA ALA A 134 -15.64 8.03 -18.18
C ALA A 134 -14.83 6.77 -17.84
N ARG A 135 -14.50 5.93 -18.84
CA ARG A 135 -13.64 4.76 -18.67
C ARG A 135 -12.26 5.15 -18.14
N ARG A 136 -11.63 6.19 -18.71
CA ARG A 136 -10.32 6.68 -18.25
C ARG A 136 -10.39 7.16 -16.81
N ALA A 137 -11.40 7.97 -16.47
CA ALA A 137 -11.59 8.50 -15.13
C ALA A 137 -11.84 7.39 -14.08
N LEU A 138 -12.65 6.38 -14.42
CA LEU A 138 -12.89 5.20 -13.59
C LEU A 138 -11.61 4.43 -13.31
N VAL A 139 -10.84 4.10 -14.35
CA VAL A 139 -9.58 3.36 -14.21
C VAL A 139 -8.57 4.14 -13.37
N GLN A 140 -8.42 5.44 -13.61
CA GLN A 140 -7.55 6.30 -12.82
C GLN A 140 -7.96 6.34 -11.34
N THR A 141 -9.27 6.44 -11.08
CA THR A 141 -9.83 6.45 -9.72
C THR A 141 -9.52 5.14 -9.00
N VAL A 142 -9.79 3.99 -9.62
CA VAL A 142 -9.53 2.68 -9.02
C VAL A 142 -8.05 2.46 -8.75
N ARG A 143 -7.18 2.86 -9.68
CA ARG A 143 -5.72 2.80 -9.50
C ARG A 143 -5.24 3.66 -8.33
N ALA A 144 -5.76 4.89 -8.22
CA ALA A 144 -5.43 5.79 -7.12
C ALA A 144 -5.88 5.21 -5.77
N GLN A 145 -7.10 4.65 -5.72
CA GLN A 145 -7.64 4.00 -4.52
C GLN A 145 -6.82 2.77 -4.11
N HIS A 146 -6.42 1.93 -5.06
CA HIS A 146 -5.57 0.77 -4.77
C HIS A 146 -4.17 1.16 -4.32
N ARG A 147 -3.56 2.16 -4.94
CA ARG A 147 -2.27 2.71 -4.50
C ARG A 147 -2.35 3.24 -3.06
N GLN A 148 -3.42 3.96 -2.73
CA GLN A 148 -3.65 4.47 -1.38
C GLN A 148 -3.83 3.33 -0.36
N ALA A 149 -4.58 2.29 -0.74
CA ALA A 149 -4.72 1.07 0.07
C ALA A 149 -3.38 0.38 0.32
N PHE A 150 -2.56 0.24 -0.72
CA PHE A 150 -1.23 -0.35 -0.65
C PHE A 150 -0.30 0.44 0.28
N ILE A 151 -0.19 1.75 0.10
CA ILE A 151 0.63 2.62 0.96
C ILE A 151 0.19 2.55 2.42
N GLY A 152 -1.12 2.57 2.67
CA GLY A 152 -1.67 2.44 4.02
C GLY A 152 -1.33 1.08 4.66
N ALA A 153 -1.43 -0.01 3.90
CA ALA A 153 -1.06 -1.34 4.38
C ALA A 153 0.45 -1.45 4.69
N VAL A 154 1.31 -0.85 3.87
CA VAL A 154 2.76 -0.79 4.13
C VAL A 154 3.05 0.01 5.40
N ALA A 155 2.41 1.17 5.60
CA ALA A 155 2.59 1.95 6.82
C ALA A 155 2.14 1.20 8.08
N GLN A 156 1.04 0.47 7.99
CA GLN A 156 0.58 -0.39 9.08
C GLN A 156 1.60 -1.51 9.36
N ALA A 157 2.13 -2.16 8.33
CA ALA A 157 3.16 -3.18 8.48
C ALA A 157 4.44 -2.62 9.11
N CYS A 158 4.88 -1.42 8.72
CA CYS A 158 5.99 -0.72 9.35
C CYS A 158 5.70 -0.42 10.82
N SER A 159 4.49 0.04 11.15
CA SER A 159 4.09 0.33 12.53
C SER A 159 4.12 -0.91 13.41
N ASN A 160 3.59 -2.04 12.90
CA ASN A 160 3.59 -3.31 13.62
C ASN A 160 5.01 -3.86 13.78
N ALA A 161 5.81 -3.82 12.71
CA ALA A 161 7.20 -4.27 12.72
C ALA A 161 8.05 -3.47 13.70
N ALA A 162 7.85 -2.14 13.78
CA ALA A 162 8.54 -1.29 14.75
C ALA A 162 8.18 -1.65 16.20
N LYS A 163 6.89 -1.85 16.49
CA LYS A 163 6.43 -2.30 17.82
C LYS A 163 7.03 -3.66 18.19
N GLN A 164 7.07 -4.60 17.24
CA GLN A 164 7.62 -5.94 17.44
C GLN A 164 9.10 -5.94 17.88
N ILE A 165 9.87 -4.93 17.47
CA ILE A 165 11.29 -4.78 17.85
C ILE A 165 11.51 -3.77 18.99
N GLY A 166 10.44 -3.40 19.72
CA GLY A 166 10.53 -2.59 20.94
C GLY A 166 10.34 -1.07 20.76
N PHE A 167 9.91 -0.59 19.59
CA PHE A 167 9.52 0.82 19.40
C PHE A 167 8.01 0.98 19.60
N GLU A 168 7.62 1.15 20.86
CA GLU A 168 6.22 1.09 21.32
C GLU A 168 5.35 2.26 20.85
N ARG A 169 5.92 3.47 20.80
CA ARG A 169 5.18 4.69 20.47
C ARG A 169 5.32 4.98 18.98
N VAL A 170 4.25 4.76 18.23
CA VAL A 170 4.24 4.93 16.78
C VAL A 170 3.29 6.05 16.37
N GLU A 171 3.80 6.99 15.60
CA GLU A 171 3.05 8.06 14.97
C GLU A 171 3.08 7.88 13.45
N VAL A 172 1.92 8.01 12.81
CA VAL A 172 1.79 7.97 11.35
C VAL A 172 1.26 9.32 10.90
N SER A 173 1.99 10.01 10.02
CA SER A 173 1.64 11.36 9.57
C SER A 173 1.96 11.57 8.10
N PRO A 174 1.23 12.46 7.40
CA PRO A 174 1.59 12.84 6.04
C PRO A 174 2.87 13.68 6.05
N GLY A 175 3.73 13.43 5.08
CA GLY A 175 4.93 14.22 4.83
C GLY A 175 4.71 15.37 3.86
N ARG A 176 5.69 16.29 3.78
CA ARG A 176 5.55 17.54 3.00
C ARG A 176 5.48 17.30 1.49
N ARG A 177 6.04 16.19 1.00
CA ARG A 177 6.08 15.86 -0.44
C ARG A 177 5.07 14.77 -0.80
N GLY A 178 4.08 14.53 0.08
CA GLY A 178 3.04 13.52 -0.11
C GLY A 178 3.48 12.09 0.22
N GLU A 179 4.68 11.89 0.77
CA GLU A 179 5.07 10.64 1.39
C GLU A 179 4.27 10.39 2.68
N LEU A 180 4.13 9.12 3.08
CA LEU A 180 3.58 8.77 4.39
C LEU A 180 4.73 8.46 5.34
N ARG A 181 4.73 9.07 6.52
CA ARG A 181 5.79 8.96 7.51
C ARG A 181 5.32 8.05 8.65
N VAL A 182 6.18 7.14 9.08
CA VAL A 182 5.99 6.32 10.29
C VAL A 182 7.18 6.58 11.20
N ILE A 183 6.94 7.23 12.34
CA ILE A 183 7.95 7.53 13.34
C ILE A 183 7.64 6.69 14.57
N ALA A 184 8.53 5.75 14.87
CA ALA A 184 8.42 4.90 16.04
C ALA A 184 9.51 5.27 17.05
N THR A 185 9.19 5.39 18.33
CA THR A 185 10.17 5.68 19.40
C THR A 185 10.12 4.61 20.49
N ASN A 186 11.27 4.36 21.12
CA ASN A 186 11.40 3.44 22.24
C ASN A 186 11.75 4.15 23.55
N ASN A 187 11.78 3.39 24.65
CA ASN A 187 12.04 3.90 25.99
C ASN A 187 13.50 4.36 26.23
N LEU A 188 14.40 4.12 25.26
CA LEU A 188 15.79 4.59 25.29
C LEU A 188 15.96 5.96 24.60
N GLY A 189 14.88 6.54 24.07
CA GLY A 189 14.92 7.77 23.30
C GLY A 189 15.46 7.60 21.87
N GLN A 190 15.54 6.35 21.39
CA GLN A 190 15.87 6.07 19.99
C GLN A 190 14.58 6.17 19.15
N ALA A 191 14.75 6.49 17.87
CA ALA A 191 13.66 6.54 16.92
C ALA A 191 13.97 5.72 15.66
N LEU A 192 12.98 5.00 15.16
CA LEU A 192 12.97 4.40 13.83
C LEU A 192 12.04 5.24 12.96
N VAL A 193 12.61 5.92 11.98
CA VAL A 193 11.90 6.81 11.07
C VAL A 193 11.78 6.14 9.72
N THR A 194 10.57 6.04 9.19
CA THR A 194 10.29 5.43 7.89
C THR A 194 9.49 6.39 7.01
N GLU A 195 9.88 6.51 5.74
CA GLU A 195 9.19 7.28 4.71
C GLU A 195 8.72 6.35 3.58
N ILE A 196 7.43 6.40 3.25
CA ILE A 196 6.81 5.65 2.16
C ILE A 196 6.47 6.61 1.04
N HIS A 197 7.24 6.58 -0.04
CA HIS A 197 7.06 7.49 -1.16
C HIS A 197 6.11 6.88 -2.19
N PRO A 198 5.05 7.61 -2.61
CA PRO A 198 4.09 7.09 -3.58
C PRO A 198 4.66 6.93 -4.99
N ASN A 199 5.77 7.58 -5.36
CA ASN A 199 6.45 7.50 -6.66
C ASN A 199 5.57 7.67 -7.92
N GLY A 200 4.51 8.49 -7.85
CA GLY A 200 3.71 8.88 -9.01
C GLY A 200 3.02 7.69 -9.70
N PHE A 201 3.55 7.22 -10.83
CA PHE A 201 3.05 6.06 -11.58
C PHE A 201 3.84 4.77 -11.33
N GLN A 202 5.02 4.85 -10.70
CA GLN A 202 5.83 3.67 -10.36
C GLN A 202 5.35 3.04 -9.06
N ASP A 203 5.94 1.91 -8.67
CA ASP A 203 5.61 1.31 -7.37
C ASP A 203 6.11 2.19 -6.22
N PRO A 204 5.39 2.22 -5.08
CA PRO A 204 5.85 2.93 -3.90
C PRO A 204 7.20 2.42 -3.41
N SER A 205 8.05 3.32 -2.90
CA SER A 205 9.33 2.96 -2.29
C SER A 205 9.31 3.23 -0.79
N LEU A 206 10.14 2.50 -0.07
CA LEU A 206 10.30 2.57 1.37
C LEU A 206 11.73 2.98 1.69
N ALA A 207 11.90 3.98 2.56
CA ALA A 207 13.19 4.33 3.15
C ALA A 207 13.05 4.34 4.67
N ALA A 208 14.05 3.84 5.39
CA ALA A 208 14.06 3.80 6.84
C ALA A 208 15.42 4.19 7.41
N GLU A 209 15.41 4.85 8.55
CA GLU A 209 16.58 5.36 9.26
C GLU A 209 16.39 5.24 10.78
N VAL A 210 17.47 4.92 11.49
CA VAL A 210 17.49 4.91 12.96
C VAL A 210 18.19 6.15 13.48
N VAL A 211 17.56 6.84 14.43
CA VAL A 211 18.03 8.07 15.07
C VAL A 211 18.24 7.83 16.56
N GLY A 212 19.25 8.48 17.15
CA GLY A 212 19.50 8.43 18.60
C GLY A 212 20.37 7.27 19.07
N VAL A 213 21.06 6.57 18.16
CA VAL A 213 21.96 5.44 18.45
C VAL A 213 23.43 5.88 18.37
N ARG A 214 24.24 5.51 19.37
CA ARG A 214 25.67 5.88 19.46
C ARG A 214 26.64 4.70 19.64
N ASP A 215 26.12 3.54 20.03
CA ASP A 215 26.88 2.32 20.34
C ASP A 215 27.12 1.43 19.12
N GLY A 216 26.67 1.84 17.93
CA GLY A 216 26.79 1.06 16.69
C GLY A 216 25.69 0.01 16.48
N SER A 217 24.69 -0.08 17.37
CA SER A 217 23.57 -1.04 17.25
C SER A 217 22.61 -0.76 16.10
N CYS A 218 22.79 0.33 15.35
CA CYS A 218 21.89 0.74 14.25
C CYS A 218 21.71 -0.36 13.20
N ARG A 219 22.78 -1.11 12.88
CA ARG A 219 22.72 -2.24 11.95
C ARG A 219 21.80 -3.35 12.46
N GLN A 220 21.93 -3.71 13.73
CA GLN A 220 21.14 -4.77 14.36
C GLN A 220 19.66 -4.39 14.43
N ILE A 221 19.36 -3.12 14.75
CA ILE A 221 17.99 -2.58 14.76
C ILE A 221 17.37 -2.67 13.36
N MET A 222 18.11 -2.26 12.32
CA MET A 222 17.64 -2.36 10.94
C MET A 222 17.43 -3.82 10.50
N ASP A 223 18.35 -4.74 10.85
CA ASP A 223 18.21 -6.17 10.55
C ASP A 223 16.96 -6.76 11.25
N ALA A 224 16.70 -6.36 12.50
CA ALA A 224 15.51 -6.79 13.23
C ALA A 224 14.23 -6.23 12.61
N PHE A 225 14.23 -4.96 12.20
CA PHE A 225 13.09 -4.32 11.54
C PHE A 225 12.76 -4.99 10.21
N GLU A 226 13.77 -5.32 9.40
CA GLU A 226 13.59 -6.02 8.12
C GLU A 226 12.98 -7.42 8.31
N ARG A 227 13.47 -8.18 9.30
CA ARG A 227 12.86 -9.47 9.66
C ARG A 227 11.42 -9.31 10.15
N ALA A 228 11.15 -8.30 10.96
CA ALA A 228 9.81 -8.00 11.44
C ALA A 228 8.86 -7.63 10.28
N LEU A 229 9.29 -6.78 9.34
CA LEU A 229 8.55 -6.48 8.10
C LEU A 229 8.25 -7.73 7.27
N ALA A 230 9.23 -8.62 7.13
CA ALA A 230 9.03 -9.88 6.43
C ALA A 230 7.99 -10.78 7.14
N SER A 231 7.94 -10.75 8.48
CA SER A 231 6.90 -11.45 9.26
C SER A 231 5.51 -10.81 9.17
N GLN A 232 5.44 -9.51 8.84
CA GLN A 232 4.20 -8.84 8.42
C GLN A 232 3.85 -9.14 6.94
N GLY A 233 4.61 -10.04 6.31
CA GLY A 233 4.50 -10.48 4.94
C GLY A 233 4.82 -9.42 3.88
N VAL A 234 5.48 -8.33 4.27
CA VAL A 234 6.09 -7.43 3.29
C VAL A 234 7.24 -8.17 2.59
N ARG A 235 7.29 -8.12 1.26
CA ARG A 235 8.40 -8.60 0.45
C ARG A 235 8.92 -7.43 -0.36
N TYR A 236 10.22 -7.26 -0.43
CA TYR A 236 10.82 -6.20 -1.22
C TYR A 236 12.18 -6.64 -1.74
N ALA A 237 12.68 -5.93 -2.75
CA ALA A 237 14.04 -6.15 -3.23
C ALA A 237 15.07 -5.95 -2.10
N PRO A 238 16.25 -6.61 -2.15
CA PRO A 238 17.26 -6.45 -1.12
C PRO A 238 17.54 -4.97 -0.79
N PRO A 239 17.55 -4.59 0.50
CA PRO A 239 17.65 -3.20 0.92
C PRO A 239 19.04 -2.63 0.57
N ARG A 240 19.07 -1.38 0.10
CA ARG A 240 20.32 -0.65 -0.15
C ARG A 240 20.71 0.10 1.09
N ARG A 241 21.81 -0.30 1.74
CA ARG A 241 22.34 0.35 2.94
C ARG A 241 23.33 1.44 2.60
N ARG A 242 23.25 2.56 3.31
CA ARG A 242 24.19 3.68 3.19
C ARG A 242 24.62 4.12 4.59
N PRO A 243 25.93 4.22 4.88
CA PRO A 243 26.37 4.86 6.11
C PRO A 243 25.99 6.35 6.07
N THR A 244 25.41 6.85 7.16
CA THR A 244 24.94 8.24 7.25
C THR A 244 25.98 9.16 7.88
N SER A 245 27.07 8.60 8.43
CA SER A 245 28.11 9.33 9.17
C SER A 245 27.53 10.21 10.30
N GLY A 246 26.42 9.77 10.91
CA GLY A 246 25.73 10.52 11.97
C GLY A 246 24.84 11.66 11.48
N VAL A 247 24.72 11.88 10.17
CA VAL A 247 23.86 12.92 9.59
C VAL A 247 22.56 12.32 9.08
N CYS A 248 21.43 12.73 9.67
CA CYS A 248 20.12 12.24 9.23
C CYS A 248 19.86 12.53 7.75
N GLN A 249 19.45 11.51 7.02
CA GLN A 249 19.21 11.59 5.57
C GLN A 249 17.73 11.81 5.25
N LEU A 250 16.83 11.21 6.03
CA LEU A 250 15.39 11.37 5.84
C LEU A 250 14.91 12.76 6.30
N GLU A 251 13.92 13.30 5.61
CA GLU A 251 13.36 14.62 5.94
C GLU A 251 12.68 14.56 7.32
N ALA A 252 11.89 13.52 7.55
CA ALA A 252 11.24 13.24 8.83
C ALA A 252 12.25 13.07 9.98
N ALA A 253 13.40 12.45 9.73
CA ALA A 253 14.44 12.27 10.74
C ALA A 253 15.10 13.60 11.13
N ARG A 254 15.36 14.48 10.14
CA ARG A 254 15.87 15.84 10.39
C ARG A 254 14.86 16.69 11.16
N GLU A 255 13.58 16.57 10.84
CA GLU A 255 12.51 17.28 11.55
C GLU A 255 12.38 16.81 12.99
N LEU A 256 12.43 15.50 13.24
CA LEU A 256 12.39 14.93 14.58
C LEU A 256 13.51 15.52 15.46
N LEU A 257 14.74 15.61 14.94
CA LEU A 257 15.87 16.22 15.66
C LEU A 257 15.67 17.71 15.93
N ARG A 258 15.10 18.47 14.99
CA ARG A 258 14.83 19.90 15.17
C ARG A 258 13.71 20.15 16.17
N GLY A 259 12.64 19.35 16.12
CA GLY A 259 11.50 19.45 17.04
C GLY A 259 11.85 19.06 18.48
N GLY A 260 12.72 18.05 18.65
CA GLY A 260 13.20 17.62 19.97
C GLY A 260 14.01 18.69 20.72
N ALA A 261 14.72 19.57 19.99
CA ALA A 261 15.51 20.65 20.60
C ALA A 261 14.66 21.69 21.34
N GLY A 262 13.37 21.82 21.01
CA GLY A 262 12.45 22.75 21.66
C GLY A 262 11.68 22.18 22.86
N GLN A 263 11.52 20.85 22.95
CA GLN A 263 10.73 20.21 24.02
C GLN A 263 11.59 19.52 25.11
N SER A 264 12.91 19.43 24.92
CA SER A 264 13.81 18.82 25.92
C SER A 264 14.15 19.69 27.13
N SER A 265 13.42 20.78 27.38
CA SER A 265 13.60 21.64 28.57
C SER A 265 13.15 20.98 29.88
N GLY A 266 12.54 19.78 29.83
CA GLY A 266 12.10 19.03 31.02
C GLY A 266 12.90 17.77 31.39
N SER A 267 13.87 17.32 30.58
CA SER A 267 14.68 16.14 30.94
C SER A 267 15.70 16.51 32.02
N THR A 268 15.40 16.19 33.26
CA THR A 268 16.32 16.43 34.38
C THR A 268 17.61 15.61 34.20
N ALA A 269 18.72 16.06 34.81
CA ALA A 269 19.97 15.30 34.82
C ALA A 269 19.80 13.90 35.44
N ALA A 270 18.78 13.70 36.28
CA ALA A 270 18.44 12.42 36.88
C ALA A 270 17.92 11.41 35.85
N ASP A 271 17.07 11.86 34.91
CA ASP A 271 16.52 10.99 33.86
C ASP A 271 17.61 10.48 32.90
N ARG A 272 18.58 11.35 32.57
CA ARG A 272 19.76 10.94 31.78
C ARG A 272 20.60 9.90 32.50
N ARG A 273 20.85 10.06 33.81
CA ARG A 273 21.60 9.09 34.62
C ARG A 273 20.86 7.75 34.74
N ARG A 274 19.52 7.78 34.84
CA ARG A 274 18.68 6.58 34.88
C ARG A 274 18.74 5.81 33.56
N ALA A 275 18.62 6.49 32.42
CA ALA A 275 18.72 5.87 31.10
C ALA A 275 20.10 5.22 30.87
N GLN A 276 21.19 5.90 31.26
CA GLN A 276 22.55 5.34 31.16
C GLN A 276 22.73 4.06 32.00
N ARG A 277 22.14 3.99 33.19
CA ARG A 277 22.18 2.78 34.04
C ARG A 277 21.41 1.60 33.43
N LEU A 278 20.30 1.86 32.74
CA LEU A 278 19.50 0.81 32.09
C LEU A 278 20.24 0.22 30.89
N ASN A 279 20.86 1.04 30.05
CA ASN A 279 21.64 0.57 28.90
C ASN A 279 22.80 -0.33 29.32
N ARG A 280 23.52 0.04 30.39
CA ARG A 280 24.63 -0.75 30.93
C ARG A 280 24.21 -2.15 31.41
N LYS A 281 22.97 -2.30 31.89
CA LYS A 281 22.44 -3.60 32.33
C LYS A 281 22.03 -4.49 31.15
N GLN A 282 21.48 -3.92 30.08
CA GLN A 282 21.14 -4.69 28.88
C GLN A 282 22.38 -5.22 28.15
N GLU A 283 23.47 -4.46 28.09
CA GLU A 283 24.74 -4.95 27.52
C GLU A 283 25.30 -6.18 28.25
N VAL A 284 25.10 -6.28 29.56
CA VAL A 284 25.55 -7.44 30.36
C VAL A 284 24.66 -8.67 30.13
N LEU A 285 23.38 -8.47 29.82
CA LEU A 285 22.43 -9.56 29.57
C LEU A 285 22.47 -10.11 28.14
N LEU A 286 23.02 -9.34 27.19
CA LEU A 286 23.15 -9.74 25.79
C LEU A 286 24.53 -10.37 25.45
N ARG A 287 25.42 -10.48 26.43
CA ARG A 287 26.68 -11.22 26.35
C ARG A 287 26.52 -12.59 27.00
#